data_AF-A0A2E5GQL7-F1
#
_entry.id   AF-A0A2E5GQL7-F1
#
_cell.length_a   1.000
_cell.length_b   1.000
_cell.length_c   1.000
_cell.angle_alpha   90.00
_cell.angle_beta   90.00
_cell.angle_gamma   90.00
#
_symmetry.space_group_name_H-M   'P 1'
#
loop_
_entity.id
_entity.type
_entity.pdbx_description
1 polymer ?
#
loop_
_entity_poly.entity_id
_entity_poly.type
_entity_poly.pdbx_seq_one_letter_code
_entity_poly.pdbx_strand_id
1 'polypeptide(L)'
;MIEWINEVFGISNEVSIPTLISIIVFVIGGLVNYLFYKLKEYNLRKSNRETFRHLLEEVSKDLKTKERNLSKFYPQINIKREETWSFKHRDIIYLETIFEFNFSEIYYSFRKLFSFSFNKKMKSKTFHKIWALLRKYKFYEQKIIQDLDNLTKSHSEQLGRYNFHMEKYRELKEQNYHRYMVESVYNNGKDIETKLFLEKENEISYLWADLGEIRTHHFYSYNNLVKPLLELNREQSDLPITLEYGKILVQCELEYHQLESIINSYNHIFKDYYLGYKRDHKLLKKYLELIK
;
A
#
# COMPACT_ATOMS: atom_id res chain seq x y z
N MET A 1 -58.40 43.64 -31.38
CA MET A 1 -57.70 43.52 -30.07
C MET A 1 -56.77 44.71 -29.82
N ILE A 2 -55.89 45.06 -30.77
CA ILE A 2 -55.04 46.28 -30.67
C ILE A 2 -55.88 47.56 -30.77
N GLU A 3 -56.87 47.62 -31.68
CA GLU A 3 -57.80 48.75 -31.79
C GLU A 3 -58.62 48.98 -30.52
N TRP A 4 -59.09 47.90 -29.87
CA TRP A 4 -59.81 47.97 -28.60
C TRP A 4 -58.94 48.46 -27.43
N ILE A 5 -57.67 48.01 -27.35
CA ILE A 5 -56.69 48.50 -26.36
C ILE A 5 -56.37 49.99 -26.61
N ASN A 6 -56.27 50.39 -27.88
CA ASN A 6 -56.02 51.78 -28.26
C ASN A 6 -57.19 52.71 -27.92
N GLU A 7 -58.44 52.26 -28.12
CA GLU A 7 -59.64 52.99 -27.70
C GLU A 7 -59.76 53.11 -26.18
N VAL A 8 -59.46 52.04 -25.42
CA VAL A 8 -59.59 52.03 -23.96
C VAL A 8 -58.50 52.84 -23.25
N PHE A 9 -57.29 52.91 -23.79
CA PHE A 9 -56.16 53.63 -23.18
C PHE A 9 -55.81 54.97 -23.86
N GLY A 10 -56.47 55.33 -24.98
CA GLY A 10 -56.25 56.59 -25.69
C GLY A 10 -54.89 56.70 -26.40
N ILE A 11 -54.36 55.56 -26.87
CA ILE A 11 -52.99 55.46 -27.45
C ILE A 11 -53.10 55.26 -28.97
N SER A 12 -52.37 56.04 -29.78
CA SER A 12 -52.38 55.88 -31.24
C SER A 12 -51.73 54.55 -31.68
N ASN A 13 -52.19 53.99 -32.81
CA ASN A 13 -51.63 52.79 -33.42
C ASN A 13 -50.11 52.89 -33.66
N GLU A 14 -49.59 54.10 -33.87
CA GLU A 14 -48.16 54.38 -34.06
C GLU A 14 -47.31 54.08 -32.82
N VAL A 15 -47.92 54.05 -31.63
CA VAL A 15 -47.24 53.75 -30.36
C VAL A 15 -47.50 52.31 -29.93
N SER A 16 -48.71 51.81 -30.09
CA SER A 16 -49.10 50.48 -29.60
C SER A 16 -48.53 49.33 -30.43
N ILE A 17 -48.40 49.49 -31.75
CA ILE A 17 -47.80 48.46 -32.62
C ILE A 17 -46.31 48.24 -32.28
N PRO A 18 -45.45 49.27 -32.23
CA PRO A 18 -44.06 49.10 -31.78
C PRO A 18 -43.93 48.55 -30.36
N THR A 19 -44.84 48.92 -29.46
CA THR A 19 -44.84 48.42 -28.07
C THR A 19 -45.13 46.92 -28.03
N LEU A 20 -46.14 46.45 -28.78
CA LEU A 20 -46.47 45.03 -28.89
C LEU A 20 -45.30 44.23 -29.51
N ILE A 21 -44.71 44.76 -30.59
CA ILE A 21 -43.53 44.15 -31.24
C ILE A 21 -42.37 44.06 -30.23
N SER A 22 -42.12 45.12 -29.44
CA SER A 22 -41.07 45.14 -28.42
C SER A 22 -41.30 44.09 -27.33
N ILE A 23 -42.54 43.92 -26.86
CA ILE A 23 -42.91 42.87 -25.89
C ILE A 23 -42.67 41.48 -26.49
N ILE A 24 -43.11 41.26 -27.73
CA ILE A 24 -42.92 39.97 -28.42
C ILE A 24 -41.43 39.67 -28.59
N VAL A 25 -40.63 40.64 -29.05
CA VAL A 25 -39.17 40.49 -29.20
C VAL A 25 -38.50 40.24 -27.86
N PHE A 26 -38.93 40.90 -26.78
CA PHE A 26 -38.40 40.68 -25.44
C PHE A 26 -38.71 39.28 -24.91
N VAL A 27 -39.95 38.81 -25.07
CA VAL A 27 -40.38 37.46 -24.65
C VAL A 27 -39.65 36.39 -25.47
N ILE A 28 -39.59 36.54 -26.79
CA ILE A 28 -38.88 35.61 -27.69
C ILE A 28 -37.37 35.62 -27.36
N GLY A 29 -36.75 36.78 -27.19
CA GLY A 29 -35.35 36.91 -26.81
C GLY A 29 -35.05 36.24 -25.46
N GLY A 30 -35.92 36.42 -24.47
CA GLY A 30 -35.84 35.74 -23.18
C GLY A 30 -35.95 34.22 -23.29
N LEU A 31 -36.90 33.72 -24.09
CA LEU A 31 -37.08 32.29 -24.34
C LEU A 31 -35.87 31.67 -25.05
N VAL A 32 -35.34 32.33 -26.08
CA VAL A 32 -34.15 31.87 -26.81
C VAL A 32 -32.93 31.81 -25.89
N ASN A 33 -32.69 32.84 -25.08
CA ASN A 33 -31.61 32.84 -24.09
C ASN A 33 -31.76 31.70 -23.06
N TYR A 34 -32.99 31.48 -22.58
CA TYR A 34 -33.27 30.38 -21.66
C TYR A 34 -33.01 29.01 -22.30
N LEU A 35 -33.47 28.78 -23.53
CA LEU A 35 -33.23 27.54 -24.27
C LEU A 35 -31.74 27.32 -24.53
N PHE A 36 -31.02 28.37 -24.93
CA PHE A 36 -29.57 28.30 -25.14
C PHE A 36 -28.82 27.96 -23.85
N TYR A 37 -29.20 28.59 -22.73
CA TYR A 37 -28.65 28.26 -21.41
C TYR A 37 -28.91 26.79 -21.04
N LYS A 38 -30.12 26.28 -21.29
CA LYS A 38 -30.46 24.87 -21.02
C LYS A 38 -29.68 23.89 -21.89
N LEU A 39 -29.48 24.21 -23.17
CA LEU A 39 -28.65 23.40 -24.07
C LEU A 39 -27.19 23.38 -23.62
N LYS A 40 -26.62 24.55 -23.29
CA LYS A 40 -25.25 24.65 -22.77
C LYS A 40 -25.09 23.85 -21.47
N GLU A 41 -26.03 23.98 -20.54
CA GLU A 41 -26.06 23.25 -19.27
C GLU A 41 -26.17 21.73 -19.49
N TYR A 42 -26.98 21.28 -20.44
CA TYR A 42 -27.10 19.88 -20.81
C TYR A 42 -25.77 19.31 -21.36
N ASN A 43 -25.15 20.02 -22.30
CA ASN A 43 -23.88 19.62 -22.91
C ASN A 43 -22.75 19.56 -21.89
N LEU A 44 -22.66 20.56 -21.00
CA LEU A 44 -21.67 20.56 -19.91
C LEU A 44 -21.82 19.33 -19.01
N ARG A 45 -23.05 19.02 -18.57
CA ARG A 45 -23.30 17.83 -17.74
C ARG A 45 -22.98 16.53 -18.46
N LYS A 46 -23.26 16.46 -19.77
CA LYS A 46 -22.91 15.29 -20.60
C LYS A 46 -21.41 15.08 -20.65
N SER A 47 -20.67 16.14 -20.98
CA SER A 47 -19.20 16.15 -20.98
C SER A 47 -18.64 15.73 -19.62
N ASN A 48 -19.10 16.34 -18.52
CA ASN A 48 -18.64 15.99 -17.17
C ASN A 48 -18.84 14.50 -16.82
N ARG A 49 -19.98 13.91 -17.22
CA ARG A 49 -20.23 12.47 -17.01
C ARG A 49 -19.30 11.59 -17.83
N GLU A 50 -19.09 11.94 -19.10
CA GLU A 50 -18.23 11.19 -20.02
C GLU A 50 -16.77 11.25 -19.55
N THR A 51 -16.28 12.45 -19.23
CA THR A 51 -14.94 12.65 -18.66
C THR A 51 -14.77 11.87 -17.36
N PHE A 52 -15.70 11.99 -16.41
CA PHE A 52 -15.60 11.26 -15.14
C PHE A 52 -15.59 9.74 -15.35
N ARG A 53 -16.42 9.20 -16.24
CA ARG A 53 -16.41 7.76 -16.59
C ARG A 53 -15.09 7.34 -17.19
N HIS A 54 -14.56 8.11 -18.14
CA HIS A 54 -13.27 7.82 -18.75
C HIS A 54 -12.15 7.77 -17.70
N LEU A 55 -12.10 8.75 -16.79
CA LEU A 55 -11.13 8.77 -15.70
C LEU A 55 -11.27 7.56 -14.78
N LEU A 56 -12.50 7.14 -14.44
CA LEU A 56 -12.74 5.94 -13.64
C LEU A 56 -12.30 4.65 -14.36
N GLU A 57 -12.44 4.58 -15.68
CA GLU A 57 -11.97 3.46 -16.49
C GLU A 57 -10.44 3.37 -16.48
N GLU A 58 -9.74 4.51 -16.60
CA GLU A 58 -8.29 4.57 -16.43
C GLU A 58 -7.84 4.18 -15.03
N VAL A 59 -8.50 4.70 -13.98
CA VAL A 59 -8.26 4.24 -12.60
C VAL A 59 -8.44 2.72 -12.49
N SER A 60 -9.47 2.15 -13.12
CA SER A 60 -9.67 0.70 -13.11
C SER A 60 -8.53 -0.07 -13.78
N LYS A 61 -7.89 0.47 -14.83
CA LYS A 61 -6.72 -0.14 -15.48
C LYS A 61 -5.50 -0.08 -14.55
N ASP A 62 -5.30 1.05 -13.88
CA ASP A 62 -4.20 1.23 -12.92
C ASP A 62 -4.34 0.29 -11.72
N LEU A 63 -5.56 0.12 -11.16
CA LEU A 63 -5.82 -0.84 -10.09
C LEU A 63 -5.43 -2.28 -10.49
N LYS A 64 -5.69 -2.67 -11.73
CA LYS A 64 -5.28 -4.00 -12.26
C LYS A 64 -3.75 -4.12 -12.33
N THR A 65 -3.06 -3.03 -12.68
CA THR A 65 -1.59 -2.99 -12.69
C THR A 65 -1.03 -3.10 -11.27
N LYS A 66 -1.61 -2.36 -10.31
CA LYS A 66 -1.27 -2.47 -8.87
C LYS A 66 -1.48 -3.88 -8.35
N GLU A 67 -2.62 -4.49 -8.66
CA GLU A 67 -2.93 -5.88 -8.32
C GLU A 67 -1.82 -6.83 -8.80
N ARG A 68 -1.41 -6.71 -10.07
CA ARG A 68 -0.34 -7.54 -10.67
C ARG A 68 1.02 -7.30 -10.04
N ASN A 69 1.36 -6.05 -9.73
CA ASN A 69 2.63 -5.71 -9.11
C ASN A 69 2.69 -6.25 -7.68
N LEU A 70 1.63 -6.05 -6.90
CA LEU A 70 1.56 -6.53 -5.53
C LEU A 70 1.52 -8.06 -5.45
N SER A 71 0.81 -8.73 -6.37
CA SER A 71 0.78 -10.20 -6.39
C SER A 71 2.17 -10.83 -6.59
N LYS A 72 3.08 -10.09 -7.23
CA LYS A 72 4.48 -10.51 -7.40
C LYS A 72 5.36 -10.08 -6.24
N PHE A 73 5.05 -8.94 -5.61
CA PHE A 73 5.88 -8.33 -4.58
C PHE A 73 5.72 -8.98 -3.21
N TYR A 74 4.49 -9.10 -2.68
CA TYR A 74 4.28 -9.60 -1.31
C TYR A 74 4.91 -10.98 -1.04
N PRO A 75 4.90 -11.97 -1.98
CA PRO A 75 5.54 -13.27 -1.73
C PRO A 75 7.07 -13.18 -1.57
N GLN A 76 7.67 -12.11 -2.09
CA GLN A 76 9.11 -11.87 -1.93
C GLN A 76 9.46 -11.25 -0.58
N ILE A 77 8.48 -10.83 0.22
CA ILE A 77 8.69 -10.40 1.61
C ILE A 77 8.81 -11.66 2.46
N ASN A 78 10.02 -12.22 2.52
CA ASN A 78 10.33 -13.43 3.27
C ASN A 78 11.73 -13.34 3.87
N ILE A 79 11.95 -14.08 4.96
CA ILE A 79 13.21 -14.11 5.72
C ILE A 79 14.39 -14.70 4.93
N LYS A 80 14.14 -15.40 3.83
CA LYS A 80 15.20 -16.05 3.02
C LYS A 80 15.76 -15.12 1.94
N ARG A 81 15.23 -13.91 1.79
CA ARG A 81 15.61 -13.01 0.70
C ARG A 81 16.90 -12.26 1.04
N GLU A 82 17.89 -12.40 0.16
CA GLU A 82 19.19 -11.74 0.26
C GLU A 82 19.18 -10.27 -0.18
N GLU A 83 18.32 -9.92 -1.16
CA GLU A 83 18.25 -8.58 -1.74
C GLU A 83 17.26 -7.66 -1.02
N THR A 84 17.49 -6.35 -1.09
CA THR A 84 16.54 -5.32 -0.65
C THR A 84 15.21 -5.42 -1.41
N TRP A 85 14.11 -5.14 -0.70
CA TRP A 85 12.78 -5.13 -1.30
C TRP A 85 12.59 -3.90 -2.18
N SER A 86 12.53 -4.10 -3.50
CA SER A 86 12.13 -3.06 -4.43
C SER A 86 10.69 -3.28 -4.91
N PHE A 87 9.80 -2.35 -4.55
CA PHE A 87 8.46 -2.31 -5.10
C PHE A 87 8.43 -1.27 -6.23
N LYS A 88 8.12 -1.72 -7.46
CA LYS A 88 7.84 -0.79 -8.56
C LYS A 88 6.48 -0.13 -8.33
N HIS A 89 6.50 0.92 -7.49
CA HIS A 89 5.35 1.78 -7.28
C HIS A 89 5.08 2.57 -8.56
N ARG A 90 3.85 2.52 -9.05
CA ARG A 90 3.36 3.37 -10.13
C ARG A 90 2.08 3.99 -9.65
N ASP A 91 2.01 5.31 -9.56
CA ASP A 91 0.83 6.02 -9.05
C ASP A 91 -0.42 5.73 -9.88
N ILE A 92 -1.59 5.85 -9.25
CA ILE A 92 -2.88 5.91 -9.97
C ILE A 92 -3.02 7.33 -10.55
N ILE A 93 -2.59 7.52 -11.79
CA ILE A 93 -2.34 8.83 -12.42
C ILE A 93 -3.55 9.76 -12.33
N TYR A 94 -4.73 9.25 -12.65
CA TYR A 94 -5.94 10.07 -12.75
C TYR A 94 -6.70 10.23 -11.43
N LEU A 95 -6.18 9.69 -10.33
CA LEU A 95 -6.86 9.79 -9.04
C LEU A 95 -6.93 11.23 -8.55
N GLU A 96 -5.84 11.99 -8.69
CA GLU A 96 -5.79 13.41 -8.32
C GLU A 96 -6.71 14.25 -9.18
N THR A 97 -6.66 14.06 -10.50
CA THR A 97 -7.55 14.74 -11.46
C THR A 97 -9.02 14.52 -11.12
N ILE A 98 -9.42 13.32 -10.68
CA ILE A 98 -10.80 13.07 -10.24
C ILE A 98 -11.17 13.92 -9.01
N PHE A 99 -10.23 14.13 -8.08
CA PHE A 99 -10.48 14.91 -6.86
C PHE A 99 -10.43 16.42 -7.07
N GLU A 100 -9.89 16.90 -8.20
CA GLU A 100 -9.99 18.31 -8.60
C GLU A 100 -11.41 18.68 -9.03
N PHE A 101 -12.21 17.71 -9.48
CA PHE A 101 -13.60 17.98 -9.78
C PHE A 101 -14.42 18.28 -8.53
N ASN A 102 -15.33 19.25 -8.67
CA ASN A 102 -16.34 19.50 -7.65
C ASN A 102 -17.31 18.30 -7.55
N PHE A 103 -17.28 17.63 -6.40
CA PHE A 103 -18.17 16.50 -6.11
C PHE A 103 -19.64 16.81 -6.38
N SER A 104 -20.12 17.98 -5.96
CA SER A 104 -21.52 18.39 -6.12
C SER A 104 -21.90 18.53 -7.59
N GLU A 105 -21.00 19.06 -8.42
CA GLU A 105 -21.23 19.25 -9.85
C GLU A 105 -21.27 17.93 -10.61
N ILE A 106 -20.32 17.02 -10.33
CA ILE A 106 -20.34 15.68 -10.93
C ILE A 106 -21.57 14.92 -10.45
N TYR A 107 -21.82 14.89 -9.13
CA TYR A 107 -22.95 14.16 -8.59
C TYR A 107 -24.27 14.68 -9.15
N TYR A 108 -24.44 16.00 -9.28
CA TYR A 108 -25.63 16.59 -9.90
C TYR A 108 -25.78 16.20 -11.37
N SER A 109 -24.66 16.17 -12.11
CA SER A 109 -24.62 15.75 -13.51
C SER A 109 -25.13 14.31 -13.68
N PHE A 110 -24.80 13.41 -12.75
CA PHE A 110 -25.31 12.03 -12.71
C PHE A 110 -26.73 11.93 -12.16
N ARG A 111 -27.07 12.66 -11.09
CA ARG A 111 -28.39 12.63 -10.44
C ARG A 111 -29.52 12.99 -11.41
N LYS A 112 -29.30 13.98 -12.30
CA LYS A 112 -30.26 14.36 -13.35
C LYS A 112 -30.43 13.30 -14.44
N LEU A 113 -29.40 12.50 -14.72
CA LEU A 113 -29.55 11.33 -15.59
C LEU A 113 -30.35 10.24 -14.88
N PHE A 114 -30.07 10.00 -13.59
CA PHE A 114 -30.71 8.96 -12.81
C PHE A 114 -32.18 9.21 -12.51
N SER A 115 -32.67 10.46 -12.54
CA SER A 115 -34.08 10.76 -12.31
C SER A 115 -35.01 10.10 -13.32
N PHE A 116 -34.51 9.76 -14.50
CA PHE A 116 -35.27 9.09 -15.56
C PHE A 116 -35.10 7.55 -15.53
N SER A 117 -34.41 7.00 -14.53
CA SER A 117 -34.16 5.55 -14.41
C SER A 117 -35.00 4.91 -13.32
N PHE A 118 -35.57 3.73 -13.61
CA PHE A 118 -36.28 2.88 -12.64
C PHE A 118 -35.45 2.55 -11.38
N ASN A 119 -34.12 2.55 -11.49
CA ASN A 119 -33.20 2.19 -10.40
C ASN A 119 -32.47 3.38 -9.77
N LYS A 120 -33.08 4.58 -9.77
CA LYS A 120 -32.49 5.83 -9.25
C LYS A 120 -31.79 5.70 -7.90
N LYS A 121 -32.44 5.06 -6.91
CA LYS A 121 -31.90 4.88 -5.54
C LYS A 121 -30.61 4.04 -5.56
N MET A 122 -30.60 2.96 -6.34
CA MET A 122 -29.43 2.11 -6.50
C MET A 122 -28.30 2.85 -7.20
N LYS A 123 -28.57 3.52 -8.33
CA LYS A 123 -27.54 4.29 -9.07
C LYS A 123 -26.90 5.39 -8.23
N SER A 124 -27.71 6.14 -7.47
CA SER A 124 -27.21 7.14 -6.53
C SER A 124 -26.34 6.51 -5.44
N LYS A 125 -26.76 5.40 -4.82
CA LYS A 125 -25.94 4.66 -3.84
C LYS A 125 -24.62 4.18 -4.45
N THR A 126 -24.65 3.67 -5.68
CA THR A 126 -23.46 3.23 -6.41
C THR A 126 -22.48 4.36 -6.63
N PHE A 127 -22.95 5.56 -7.01
CA PHE A 127 -22.07 6.72 -7.15
C PHE A 127 -21.31 7.05 -5.86
N HIS A 128 -22.00 7.06 -4.72
CA HIS A 128 -21.35 7.31 -3.42
C HIS A 128 -20.33 6.20 -3.08
N LYS A 129 -20.62 4.95 -3.43
CA LYS A 129 -19.69 3.83 -3.25
C LYS A 129 -18.44 3.97 -4.14
N ILE A 130 -18.59 4.42 -5.38
CA ILE A 130 -17.44 4.75 -6.24
C ILE A 130 -16.59 5.83 -5.58
N TRP A 131 -17.21 6.91 -5.10
CA TRP A 131 -16.47 7.98 -4.43
C TRP A 131 -15.74 7.51 -3.17
N ALA A 132 -16.38 6.64 -2.38
CA ALA A 132 -15.76 6.01 -1.23
C ALA A 132 -14.55 5.13 -1.60
N LEU A 133 -14.65 4.36 -2.70
CA LEU A 133 -13.53 3.58 -3.23
C LEU A 133 -12.36 4.48 -3.66
N LEU A 134 -12.64 5.59 -4.35
CA LEU A 134 -11.60 6.53 -4.75
C LEU A 134 -10.85 7.12 -3.54
N ARG A 135 -11.59 7.49 -2.47
CA ARG A 135 -10.97 7.98 -1.23
C ARG A 135 -10.09 6.92 -0.58
N LYS A 136 -10.56 5.67 -0.58
CA LYS A 136 -9.79 4.53 -0.09
C LYS A 136 -8.50 4.33 -0.89
N TYR A 137 -8.55 4.45 -2.22
CA TYR A 137 -7.34 4.36 -3.04
C TYR A 137 -6.34 5.47 -2.71
N LYS A 138 -6.81 6.70 -2.50
CA LYS A 138 -5.92 7.81 -2.10
C LYS A 138 -5.17 7.50 -0.80
N PHE A 139 -5.88 6.92 0.17
CA PHE A 139 -5.26 6.45 1.41
C PHE A 139 -4.24 5.34 1.17
N TYR A 140 -4.53 4.35 0.33
CA TYR A 140 -3.59 3.28 -0.01
C TYR A 140 -2.34 3.79 -0.72
N GLU A 141 -2.48 4.71 -1.68
CA GLU A 141 -1.34 5.29 -2.41
C GLU A 141 -0.38 6.02 -1.46
N GLN A 142 -0.91 6.75 -0.48
CA GLN A 142 -0.11 7.43 0.54
C GLN A 142 0.59 6.46 1.49
N LYS A 143 -0.11 5.39 1.89
CA LYS A 143 0.37 4.43 2.89
C LYS A 143 1.39 3.44 2.35
N ILE A 144 1.25 2.96 1.11
CA ILE A 144 2.03 1.83 0.62
C ILE A 144 3.53 2.14 0.47
N ILE A 145 3.88 3.38 0.13
CA ILE A 145 5.29 3.83 0.08
C ILE A 145 5.82 3.97 1.51
N GLN A 146 5.05 4.58 2.40
CA GLN A 146 5.41 4.71 3.81
C GLN A 146 5.64 3.33 4.46
N ASP A 147 4.79 2.35 4.19
CA ASP A 147 4.94 0.99 4.73
C ASP A 147 6.15 0.26 4.14
N LEU A 148 6.53 0.54 2.89
CA LEU A 148 7.75 0.01 2.28
C LEU A 148 9.01 0.59 2.92
N ASP A 149 9.01 1.91 3.15
CA ASP A 149 10.11 2.61 3.80
C ASP A 149 10.26 2.12 5.24
N ASN A 150 9.14 1.97 5.96
CA ASN A 150 9.13 1.43 7.31
C ASN A 150 9.62 -0.02 7.36
N LEU A 151 9.19 -0.90 6.43
CA LEU A 151 9.73 -2.26 6.31
C LEU A 151 11.26 -2.23 6.16
N THR A 152 11.75 -1.45 5.21
CA THR A 152 13.19 -1.36 4.90
C THR A 152 13.98 -0.85 6.11
N LYS A 153 13.49 0.20 6.76
CA LYS A 153 14.13 0.80 7.94
C LYS A 153 14.12 -0.15 9.14
N SER A 154 12.95 -0.68 9.51
CA SER A 154 12.81 -1.58 10.65
C SER A 154 13.60 -2.86 10.47
N HIS A 155 13.60 -3.44 9.26
CA HIS A 155 14.42 -4.60 8.95
C HIS A 155 15.92 -4.28 9.06
N SER A 156 16.38 -3.17 8.49
CA SER A 156 17.79 -2.78 8.52
C SER A 156 18.28 -2.52 9.95
N GLU A 157 17.51 -1.78 10.75
CA GLU A 157 17.84 -1.52 12.16
C GLU A 157 17.95 -2.84 12.95
N GLN A 158 16.96 -3.71 12.78
CA GLN A 158 16.91 -4.98 13.48
C GLN A 158 18.03 -5.94 13.04
N LEU A 159 18.36 -5.96 11.75
CA LEU A 159 19.47 -6.74 11.21
C LEU A 159 20.81 -6.23 11.75
N GLY A 160 20.95 -4.91 11.93
CA GLY A 160 22.11 -4.31 12.59
C GLY A 160 22.31 -4.82 14.02
N ARG A 161 21.22 -4.96 14.80
CA ARG A 161 21.28 -5.53 16.15
C ARG A 161 21.67 -7.01 16.14
N TYR A 162 21.06 -7.81 15.27
CA TYR A 162 21.43 -9.22 15.08
C TYR A 162 22.93 -9.36 14.76
N ASN A 163 23.43 -8.59 13.78
CA ASN A 163 24.82 -8.61 13.38
C ASN A 163 25.78 -8.17 14.50
N PHE A 164 25.37 -7.20 15.31
CA PHE A 164 26.14 -6.77 16.49
C PHE A 164 26.31 -7.89 17.51
N HIS A 165 25.25 -8.64 17.81
CA HIS A 165 25.35 -9.79 18.73
C HIS A 165 26.15 -10.95 18.13
N MET A 166 26.03 -11.19 16.82
CA MET A 166 26.86 -12.16 16.10
C MET A 166 28.34 -11.81 16.18
N GLU A 167 28.71 -10.53 16.05
CA GLU A 167 30.10 -10.11 16.16
C GLU A 167 30.62 -10.26 17.60
N LYS A 168 29.83 -9.88 18.61
CA LYS A 168 30.15 -10.14 20.01
C LYS A 168 30.37 -11.62 20.31
N TYR A 169 29.58 -12.50 19.68
CA TYR A 169 29.79 -13.94 19.82
C TYR A 169 31.14 -14.36 19.24
N ARG A 170 31.52 -13.84 18.07
CA ARG A 170 32.84 -14.12 17.46
C ARG A 170 34.00 -13.65 18.33
N GLU A 171 33.93 -12.41 18.83
CA GLU A 171 34.94 -11.86 19.75
C GLU A 171 35.08 -12.74 21.00
N LEU A 172 33.96 -13.15 21.61
CA LEU A 172 33.98 -14.00 22.79
C LEU A 172 34.52 -15.40 22.47
N LYS A 173 34.18 -15.96 21.31
CA LYS A 173 34.70 -17.24 20.84
C LYS A 173 36.21 -17.20 20.69
N GLU A 174 36.77 -16.16 20.08
CA GLU A 174 38.23 -16.01 19.93
C GLU A 174 38.93 -15.90 21.29
N GLN A 175 38.37 -15.11 22.22
CA GLN A 175 38.88 -14.98 23.58
C GLN A 175 38.88 -16.32 24.32
N ASN A 176 37.77 -17.05 24.25
CA ASN A 176 37.62 -18.34 24.92
C ASN A 176 38.45 -19.44 24.25
N TYR A 177 38.67 -19.39 22.94
CA TYR A 177 39.64 -20.27 22.29
C TYR A 177 41.04 -20.07 22.88
N HIS A 178 41.51 -18.82 23.01
CA HIS A 178 42.82 -18.56 23.64
C HIS A 178 42.86 -19.02 25.10
N ARG A 179 41.84 -18.71 25.89
CA ARG A 179 41.77 -19.05 27.32
C ARG A 179 41.73 -20.57 27.56
N TYR A 180 40.88 -21.29 26.84
CA TYR A 180 40.63 -22.70 27.14
C TYR A 180 41.48 -23.68 26.31
N MET A 181 41.87 -23.36 25.08
CA MET A 181 42.76 -24.24 24.28
C MET A 181 44.24 -24.00 24.56
N VAL A 182 44.69 -22.76 24.80
CA VAL A 182 46.12 -22.49 25.00
C VAL A 182 46.55 -22.75 26.44
N GLU A 183 45.72 -22.40 27.44
CA GLU A 183 46.05 -22.63 28.86
C GLU A 183 45.82 -24.10 29.30
N SER A 184 44.93 -24.85 28.65
CA SER A 184 44.69 -26.27 28.99
C SER A 184 45.85 -27.19 28.61
N VAL A 185 46.66 -26.83 27.60
CA VAL A 185 47.92 -27.51 27.27
C VAL A 185 48.90 -27.46 28.44
N TYR A 186 48.81 -26.45 29.31
CA TYR A 186 49.67 -26.30 30.49
C TYR A 186 49.10 -27.00 31.75
N ASN A 187 47.81 -27.36 31.79
CA ASN A 187 47.10 -27.80 33.01
C ASN A 187 46.78 -29.30 33.10
N ASN A 188 47.48 -30.17 32.35
CA ASN A 188 47.38 -31.65 32.48
C ASN A 188 45.94 -32.22 32.47
N GLY A 189 45.13 -31.84 31.48
CA GLY A 189 43.95 -32.62 31.08
C GLY A 189 42.78 -32.68 32.06
N LYS A 190 42.65 -31.75 33.01
CA LYS A 190 41.58 -31.76 34.02
C LYS A 190 40.20 -31.28 33.55
N ASP A 191 40.02 -30.94 32.28
CA ASP A 191 38.74 -30.41 31.77
C ASP A 191 38.34 -31.02 30.40
N ILE A 192 38.11 -32.33 30.42
CA ILE A 192 37.73 -33.11 29.22
C ILE A 192 36.39 -32.65 28.67
N GLU A 193 35.44 -32.28 29.53
CA GLU A 193 34.09 -31.85 29.13
C GLU A 193 34.13 -30.52 28.36
N THR A 194 34.86 -29.51 28.85
CA THR A 194 35.05 -28.26 28.10
C THR A 194 35.76 -28.49 26.77
N LYS A 195 36.74 -29.40 26.71
CA LYS A 195 37.42 -29.73 25.45
C LYS A 195 36.46 -30.36 24.43
N LEU A 196 35.67 -31.35 24.83
CA LEU A 196 34.66 -31.98 23.97
C LEU A 196 33.60 -30.98 23.50
N PHE A 197 33.18 -30.07 24.38
CA PHE A 197 32.29 -28.99 24.02
C PHE A 197 32.89 -28.09 22.92
N LEU A 198 34.15 -27.66 23.09
CA LEU A 198 34.85 -26.82 22.11
C LEU A 198 35.09 -27.53 20.77
N GLU A 199 35.32 -28.85 20.77
CA GLU A 199 35.43 -29.64 19.54
C GLU A 199 34.11 -29.64 18.76
N LYS A 200 32.97 -29.88 19.43
CA LYS A 200 31.64 -29.81 18.81
C LYS A 200 31.28 -28.40 18.33
N GLU A 201 31.61 -27.38 19.12
CA GLU A 201 31.41 -25.97 18.76
C GLU A 201 32.18 -25.61 17.47
N ASN A 202 33.42 -26.08 17.36
CA ASN A 202 34.24 -25.90 16.17
C ASN A 202 33.70 -26.66 14.96
N GLU A 203 33.16 -27.87 15.14
CA GLU A 203 32.49 -28.61 14.08
C GLU A 203 31.29 -27.83 13.52
N ILE A 204 30.42 -27.30 14.39
CA ILE A 204 29.29 -26.45 13.98
C ILE A 204 29.78 -25.23 13.21
N SER A 205 30.82 -24.56 13.72
CA SER A 205 31.40 -23.39 13.06
C SER A 205 32.02 -23.72 11.71
N TYR A 206 32.66 -24.88 11.57
CA TYR A 206 33.23 -25.36 10.31
C TYR A 206 32.13 -25.65 9.28
N LEU A 207 31.07 -26.35 9.68
CA LEU A 207 29.92 -26.63 8.82
C LEU A 207 29.24 -25.34 8.34
N TRP A 208 29.09 -24.35 9.23
CA TRP A 208 28.60 -23.03 8.84
C TRP A 208 29.57 -22.29 7.89
N ALA A 209 30.88 -22.43 8.08
CA ALA A 209 31.88 -21.82 7.22
C ALA A 209 31.87 -22.43 5.80
N ASP A 210 31.63 -23.74 5.69
CA ASP A 210 31.56 -24.50 4.43
C ASP A 210 30.39 -24.07 3.53
N LEU A 211 29.38 -23.40 4.08
CA LEU A 211 28.29 -22.79 3.30
C LEU A 211 28.77 -21.66 2.35
N GLY A 212 30.02 -21.19 2.43
CA GLY A 212 30.55 -20.19 1.51
C GLY A 212 29.88 -18.82 1.65
N GLU A 213 29.55 -18.15 0.54
CA GLU A 213 29.02 -16.77 0.57
C GLU A 213 27.64 -16.67 1.22
N ILE A 214 26.77 -17.67 1.04
CA ILE A 214 25.40 -17.66 1.58
C ILE A 214 25.39 -17.68 3.12
N ARG A 215 26.48 -18.06 3.77
CA ARG A 215 26.61 -18.05 5.23
C ARG A 215 26.43 -16.66 5.82
N THR A 216 26.77 -15.62 5.07
CA THR A 216 26.66 -14.21 5.48
C THR A 216 25.21 -13.75 5.64
N HIS A 217 24.28 -14.48 5.03
CA HIS A 217 22.87 -14.19 5.16
C HIS A 217 22.32 -14.67 6.51
N HIS A 218 21.60 -13.79 7.19
CA HIS A 218 21.09 -13.99 8.54
C HIS A 218 20.25 -15.27 8.71
N PHE A 219 19.43 -15.65 7.71
CA PHE A 219 18.69 -16.92 7.74
C PHE A 219 19.61 -18.15 7.86
N TYR A 220 20.67 -18.22 7.07
CA TYR A 220 21.57 -19.36 7.09
C TYR A 220 22.48 -19.33 8.32
N SER A 221 22.95 -18.14 8.71
CA SER A 221 23.69 -17.94 9.96
C SER A 221 22.90 -18.40 11.19
N TYR A 222 21.62 -18.00 11.31
CA TYR A 222 20.82 -18.43 12.47
C TYR A 222 20.63 -19.95 12.48
N ASN A 223 20.20 -20.53 11.35
CA ASN A 223 19.83 -21.94 11.30
C ASN A 223 21.03 -22.92 11.37
N ASN A 224 22.22 -22.52 10.90
CA ASN A 224 23.38 -23.41 10.83
C ASN A 224 24.48 -23.08 11.85
N LEU A 225 24.39 -21.95 12.56
CA LEU A 225 25.35 -21.57 13.58
C LEU A 225 24.65 -21.29 14.92
N VAL A 226 23.83 -20.23 14.99
CA VAL A 226 23.26 -19.77 16.28
C VAL A 226 22.39 -20.84 16.95
N LYS A 227 21.45 -21.42 16.21
CA LYS A 227 20.52 -22.40 16.75
C LYS A 227 21.22 -23.70 17.19
N PRO A 228 22.08 -24.34 16.37
CA PRO A 228 22.86 -25.50 16.82
C PRO A 228 23.74 -25.21 18.04
N LEU A 229 24.34 -24.02 18.13
CA LEU A 229 25.15 -23.64 19.30
C LEU A 229 24.30 -23.46 20.57
N LEU A 230 23.09 -22.90 20.45
CA LEU A 230 22.15 -22.84 21.56
C LEU A 230 21.72 -24.22 22.04
N GLU A 231 21.50 -25.14 21.12
CA GLU A 231 21.19 -26.54 21.44
C GLU A 231 22.37 -27.20 22.16
N LEU A 232 23.60 -27.04 21.66
CA LEU A 232 24.81 -27.52 22.31
C LEU A 232 25.01 -26.93 23.72
N ASN A 233 24.76 -25.62 23.91
CA ASN A 233 24.84 -24.98 25.22
C ASN A 233 23.81 -25.52 26.21
N ARG A 234 22.61 -25.88 25.75
CA ARG A 234 21.56 -26.48 26.60
C ARG A 234 21.94 -27.90 27.03
N GLU A 235 22.60 -28.66 26.17
CA GLU A 235 23.09 -30.00 26.49
C GLU A 235 24.25 -30.00 27.51
N GLN A 236 24.98 -28.88 27.61
CA GLN A 236 26.18 -28.73 28.44
C GLN A 236 26.06 -27.53 29.41
N SER A 237 24.88 -27.36 30.03
CA SER A 237 24.54 -26.18 30.84
C SER A 237 25.42 -25.96 32.08
N ASP A 238 26.10 -27.01 32.53
CA ASP A 238 26.90 -26.99 33.76
C ASP A 238 28.29 -26.37 33.55
N LEU A 239 28.73 -26.22 32.29
CA LEU A 239 30.02 -25.62 31.97
C LEU A 239 29.97 -24.08 32.05
N PRO A 240 30.91 -23.41 32.73
CA PRO A 240 30.93 -21.95 32.79
C PRO A 240 30.95 -21.26 31.41
N ILE A 241 31.62 -21.86 30.42
CA ILE A 241 31.71 -21.34 29.06
C ILE A 241 30.36 -21.28 28.35
N THR A 242 29.44 -22.22 28.63
CA THR A 242 28.11 -22.24 28.00
C THR A 242 27.21 -21.15 28.55
N LEU A 243 27.42 -20.72 29.80
CA LEU A 243 26.73 -19.55 30.37
C LEU A 243 27.17 -18.24 29.72
N GLU A 244 28.46 -18.11 29.40
CA GLU A 244 29.00 -16.92 28.72
C GLU A 244 28.50 -16.85 27.27
N TYR A 245 28.63 -17.94 26.51
CA TYR A 245 28.13 -18.03 25.14
C TYR A 245 26.60 -17.90 25.08
N GLY A 246 25.89 -18.58 25.97
CA GLY A 246 24.42 -18.60 26.01
C GLY A 246 23.81 -17.21 26.15
N LYS A 247 24.42 -16.33 26.95
CA LYS A 247 23.95 -14.93 27.09
C LYS A 247 23.93 -14.19 25.75
N ILE A 248 24.94 -14.38 24.90
CA ILE A 248 25.03 -13.69 23.60
C ILE A 248 24.15 -14.39 22.56
N LEU A 249 24.22 -15.72 22.49
CA LEU A 249 23.48 -16.51 21.51
C LEU A 249 21.95 -16.38 21.69
N VAL A 250 21.47 -16.28 22.93
CA VAL A 250 20.05 -16.00 23.20
C VAL A 250 19.65 -14.63 22.66
N GLN A 251 20.52 -13.62 22.74
CA GLN A 251 20.23 -12.33 22.10
C GLN A 251 20.17 -12.45 20.58
N CYS A 252 21.07 -13.21 19.95
CA CYS A 252 20.99 -13.49 18.51
C CYS A 252 19.65 -14.15 18.13
N GLU A 253 19.17 -15.13 18.91
CA GLU A 253 17.87 -15.79 18.70
C GLU A 253 16.70 -14.81 18.84
N LEU A 254 16.69 -13.98 19.88
CA LEU A 254 15.66 -12.96 20.09
C LEU A 254 15.61 -11.97 18.92
N GLU A 255 16.77 -11.45 18.51
CA GLU A 255 16.82 -10.46 17.43
C GLU A 255 16.47 -11.08 16.07
N TYR A 256 16.76 -12.36 15.84
CA TYR A 256 16.34 -13.11 14.66
C TYR A 256 14.82 -13.32 14.61
N HIS A 257 14.20 -13.75 15.72
CA HIS A 257 12.74 -13.90 15.76
C HIS A 257 12.02 -12.56 15.58
N GLN A 258 12.62 -11.46 16.05
CA GLN A 258 12.10 -10.12 15.79
C GLN A 258 12.20 -9.76 14.30
N LEU A 259 13.27 -10.14 13.59
CA LEU A 259 13.35 -10.01 12.12
C LEU A 259 12.22 -10.78 11.42
N GLU A 260 12.01 -12.04 11.80
CA GLU A 260 10.92 -12.86 11.25
C GLU A 260 9.56 -12.22 11.49
N SER A 261 9.32 -11.70 12.70
CA SER A 261 8.08 -11.02 13.07
C SER A 261 7.83 -9.77 12.21
N ILE A 262 8.86 -8.93 12.00
CA ILE A 262 8.78 -7.76 11.13
C ILE A 262 8.42 -8.19 9.70
N ILE A 263 9.16 -9.14 9.13
CA ILE A 263 8.93 -9.61 7.76
C ILE A 263 7.53 -10.20 7.60
N ASN A 264 7.09 -11.03 8.53
CA ASN A 264 5.75 -11.62 8.49
C ASN A 264 4.66 -10.57 8.59
N SER A 265 4.82 -9.58 9.48
CA SER A 265 3.87 -8.48 9.64
C SER A 265 3.70 -7.68 8.34
N TYR A 266 4.80 -7.30 7.70
CA TYR A 266 4.74 -6.57 6.44
C TYR A 266 4.27 -7.45 5.27
N ASN A 267 4.62 -8.74 5.23
CA ASN A 267 4.05 -9.68 4.26
C ASN A 267 2.52 -9.64 4.31
N HIS A 268 1.94 -9.70 5.51
CA HIS A 268 0.50 -9.59 5.72
C HIS A 268 -0.07 -8.24 5.26
N ILE A 269 0.57 -7.12 5.62
CA ILE A 269 0.15 -5.78 5.19
C ILE A 269 0.10 -5.68 3.64
N PHE A 270 1.16 -6.11 2.95
CA PHE A 270 1.22 -6.06 1.49
C PHE A 270 0.28 -7.06 0.81
N LYS A 271 0.01 -8.20 1.45
CA LYS A 271 -1.03 -9.15 1.02
C LYS A 271 -2.43 -8.53 1.16
N ASP A 272 -2.70 -7.78 2.22
CA ASP A 272 -3.98 -7.08 2.40
C ASP A 272 -4.18 -5.98 1.37
N TYR A 273 -3.12 -5.23 1.02
CA TYR A 273 -3.18 -4.33 -0.13
C TYR A 273 -3.54 -5.07 -1.41
N TYR A 274 -2.86 -6.19 -1.73
CA TYR A 274 -3.16 -7.01 -2.90
C TYR A 274 -4.64 -7.44 -2.94
N LEU A 275 -5.15 -8.01 -1.85
CA LEU A 275 -6.53 -8.46 -1.76
C LEU A 275 -7.52 -7.29 -1.86
N GLY A 276 -7.19 -6.16 -1.27
CA GLY A 276 -7.93 -4.91 -1.37
C GLY A 276 -8.06 -4.44 -2.81
N TYR A 277 -6.94 -4.23 -3.52
CA TYR A 277 -6.95 -3.81 -4.92
C TYR A 277 -7.69 -4.79 -5.83
N LYS A 278 -7.49 -6.10 -5.65
CA LYS A 278 -8.20 -7.14 -6.41
C LYS A 278 -9.71 -7.07 -6.26
N ARG A 279 -10.18 -6.94 -5.02
CA ARG A 279 -11.62 -6.82 -4.71
C ARG A 279 -12.18 -5.52 -5.27
N ASP A 280 -11.48 -4.42 -5.03
CA ASP A 280 -11.98 -3.09 -5.34
C ASP A 280 -11.97 -2.81 -6.86
N HIS A 281 -11.02 -3.37 -7.61
CA HIS A 281 -11.02 -3.41 -9.08
C HIS A 281 -12.30 -4.09 -9.62
N LYS A 282 -12.66 -5.26 -9.08
CA LYS A 282 -13.91 -5.96 -9.48
C LYS A 282 -15.16 -5.12 -9.14
N LEU A 283 -15.18 -4.51 -7.96
CA LEU A 283 -16.30 -3.67 -7.54
C LEU A 283 -16.44 -2.42 -8.40
N LEU A 284 -15.34 -1.74 -8.73
CA LEU A 284 -15.35 -0.54 -9.55
C LEU A 284 -15.90 -0.83 -10.95
N LYS A 285 -15.50 -1.92 -11.59
CA LYS A 285 -16.05 -2.36 -12.88
C LYS A 285 -17.57 -2.56 -12.83
N LYS A 286 -18.04 -3.29 -11.82
CA LYS A 286 -19.48 -3.50 -11.60
C LYS A 286 -20.22 -2.18 -11.37
N TYR A 287 -19.63 -1.26 -10.61
CA TYR A 287 -20.23 0.04 -10.34
C TYR A 287 -20.28 0.93 -11.57
N LEU A 288 -19.23 0.90 -12.41
CA LEU A 288 -19.19 1.60 -13.70
C LEU A 288 -20.34 1.18 -14.61
N GLU A 289 -20.61 -0.12 -14.72
CA GLU A 289 -21.75 -0.65 -15.48
C GLU A 289 -23.10 -0.13 -14.96
N LEU A 290 -23.27 -0.05 -13.63
CA LEU A 290 -24.52 0.38 -13.00
C LEU A 290 -24.78 1.89 -13.16
N ILE A 291 -23.73 2.71 -13.23
CA ILE A 291 -23.86 4.15 -13.42
C ILE A 291 -23.89 4.58 -14.89
N LYS A 292 -23.79 3.64 -15.85
CA LYS A 292 -24.09 3.87 -17.26
C LYS A 292 -25.51 4.42 -17.43
#